data_AF-A0AAV3T5W0-F1
#
_entry.id   AF-A0AAV3T5W0-F1
#
_cell.length_a   1.000
_cell.length_b   1.000
_cell.length_c   1.000
_cell.angle_alpha   90.00
_cell.angle_beta   90.00
_cell.angle_gamma   90.00
#
_symmetry.space_group_name_H-M   'P 1'
#
loop_
_entity.id
_entity.type
_entity.pdbx_description
1 polymer ?
#
loop_
_entity_poly.entity_id
_entity_poly.type
_entity_poly.pdbx_seq_one_letter_code
_entity_poly.pdbx_strand_id
1 'polypeptide(L)'
;MERWLRILSKIDYYHHPVIGAVGLAYTLAFHEPGIHRIGVGPVSLDAFYVTVVAFSVLLLLSLVDSYDPDDYRVELPDSDE
;
A
#
# COMPACT_ATOMS: atom_id res chain seq x y z
N MET A 1 -13.44 -10.12 -12.80
CA MET A 1 -12.72 -8.92 -12.35
C MET A 1 -12.46 -8.98 -10.85
N GLU A 2 -13.48 -9.33 -10.03
CA GLU A 2 -13.37 -9.54 -8.58
C GLU A 2 -12.26 -10.52 -8.15
N ARG A 3 -12.04 -11.63 -8.85
CA ARG A 3 -11.00 -12.60 -8.50
C ARG A 3 -9.58 -12.03 -8.58
N TRP A 4 -9.31 -11.16 -9.57
CA TRP A 4 -8.01 -10.51 -9.71
C TRP A 4 -7.82 -9.41 -8.67
N LEU A 5 -8.88 -8.64 -8.37
CA LEU A 5 -8.89 -7.67 -7.27
C LEU A 5 -8.68 -8.35 -5.92
N ARG A 6 -9.28 -9.53 -5.70
CA ARG A 6 -9.13 -10.34 -4.48
C ARG A 6 -7.73 -10.95 -4.34
N ILE A 7 -7.05 -11.27 -5.45
CA ILE A 7 -5.65 -11.75 -5.43
C ILE A 7 -4.69 -10.59 -5.17
N LEU A 8 -4.92 -9.41 -5.78
CA LEU A 8 -4.15 -8.20 -5.47
C LEU A 8 -4.31 -7.82 -4.00
N SER A 9 -5.55 -7.74 -3.49
CA SER A 9 -5.83 -7.43 -2.09
C SER A 9 -5.20 -8.44 -1.11
N LYS A 10 -5.07 -9.72 -1.53
CA LYS A 10 -4.42 -10.79 -0.75
C LYS A 10 -2.91 -10.60 -0.60
N ILE A 11 -2.22 -10.15 -1.65
CA ILE A 11 -0.78 -9.82 -1.60
C ILE A 11 -0.57 -8.51 -0.84
N ASP A 12 -1.52 -7.59 -0.99
CA ASP A 12 -1.53 -6.27 -0.40
C ASP A 12 -1.66 -6.26 1.13
N TYR A 13 -2.47 -7.14 1.71
CA TYR A 13 -2.83 -7.08 3.13
C TYR A 13 -1.64 -7.07 4.11
N TYR A 14 -0.60 -7.87 3.84
CA TYR A 14 0.61 -7.91 4.68
C TYR A 14 1.66 -6.87 4.28
N HIS A 15 1.60 -6.35 3.06
CA HIS A 15 2.62 -5.45 2.53
C HIS A 15 2.22 -3.98 2.68
N HIS A 16 0.93 -3.64 2.68
CA HIS A 16 0.42 -2.28 2.82
C HIS A 16 0.86 -1.58 4.11
N PRO A 17 0.75 -2.20 5.30
CA PRO A 17 1.19 -1.56 6.54
C PRO A 17 2.72 -1.39 6.57
N VAL A 18 3.48 -2.39 6.10
CA VAL A 18 4.95 -2.35 6.08
C VAL A 18 5.45 -1.33 5.06
N ILE A 19 4.91 -1.34 3.83
CA ILE A 19 5.25 -0.38 2.77
C ILE A 19 4.84 1.03 3.18
N GLY A 20 3.64 1.20 3.76
CA GLY A 20 3.17 2.48 4.28
C GLY A 20 4.09 3.02 5.37
N ALA A 21 4.35 2.26 6.42
CA ALA A 21 5.18 2.71 7.55
C ALA A 21 6.64 2.93 7.15
N VAL A 22 7.27 1.97 6.46
CA VAL A 22 8.69 2.06 6.06
C VAL A 22 8.88 3.14 5.00
N GLY A 23 7.99 3.22 4.01
CA GLY A 23 8.04 4.24 2.97
C GLY A 23 7.86 5.65 3.53
N LEU A 24 6.94 5.83 4.48
CA LEU A 24 6.73 7.12 5.14
C LEU A 24 7.93 7.51 6.01
N ALA A 25 8.46 6.60 6.83
CA ALA A 25 9.64 6.85 7.64
C ALA A 25 10.86 7.20 6.79
N TYR A 26 11.10 6.45 5.71
CA TYR A 26 12.20 6.73 4.78
C TYR A 26 12.05 8.09 4.09
N THR A 27 10.84 8.42 3.64
CA THR A 27 10.56 9.72 3.02
C THR A 27 10.85 10.87 3.98
N LEU A 28 10.34 10.79 5.21
CA LEU A 28 10.53 11.85 6.21
C LEU A 28 11.97 11.97 6.72
N ALA A 29 12.73 10.86 6.76
CA ALA A 29 14.09 10.86 7.28
C ALA A 29 15.14 11.28 6.24
N PHE A 30 14.91 11.01 4.95
CA PHE A 30 15.95 11.13 3.92
C PHE A 30 15.60 12.09 2.78
N HIS A 31 14.38 12.61 2.70
CA HIS A 31 13.96 13.51 1.63
C HIS A 31 13.50 14.86 2.18
N GLU A 32 13.69 15.90 1.38
CA GLU A 32 13.27 17.25 1.69
C GLU A 32 12.21 17.74 0.69
N PRO A 33 11.23 18.52 1.15
CA PRO A 33 10.25 19.13 0.25
C PRO A 33 10.93 20.15 -0.69
N GLY A 34 10.41 20.27 -1.91
CA GLY A 34 10.81 21.28 -2.88
C GLY A 34 11.90 20.85 -3.87
N ILE A 35 12.59 19.73 -3.64
CA ILE A 35 13.68 19.25 -4.50
C ILE A 35 13.15 18.65 -5.80
N HIS A 36 12.10 17.84 -5.72
CA HIS A 36 11.55 17.11 -6.86
C HIS A 36 10.13 17.57 -7.16
N ARG A 37 10.00 18.51 -8.11
CA ARG A 37 8.71 19.00 -8.60
C ARG A 37 8.35 18.35 -9.92
N ILE A 38 7.15 17.78 -9.98
CA ILE A 38 6.58 17.18 -11.19
C ILE A 38 5.49 18.14 -11.69
N GLY A 39 5.70 18.68 -12.89
CA GLY A 39 4.77 19.60 -13.53
C GLY A 39 3.95 18.93 -14.63
N VAL A 40 2.64 19.17 -14.64
CA VAL A 40 1.75 18.82 -15.75
C VAL A 40 0.93 20.07 -16.10
N GLY A 41 1.32 20.77 -17.17
CA GLY A 41 0.70 22.04 -17.56
C GLY A 41 0.88 23.13 -16.49
N PRO A 42 -0.19 23.84 -16.06
CA PRO A 42 -0.10 24.86 -15.02
C PRO A 42 0.00 24.27 -13.59
N VAL A 43 -0.16 22.96 -13.45
CA VAL A 43 -0.14 22.27 -12.15
C VAL A 43 1.29 21.80 -11.86
N SER A 44 1.77 22.11 -10.66
CA SER A 44 3.05 21.64 -10.14
C SER A 44 2.80 20.92 -8.82
N LEU A 45 3.29 19.69 -8.72
CA LEU A 45 3.19 18.86 -7.52
C LEU A 45 4.59 18.56 -7.00
N ASP A 46 4.71 18.55 -5.68
CA ASP A 46 5.94 18.15 -5.01
C ASP A 46 5.92 16.64 -4.77
N ALA A 47 6.93 15.94 -5.28
CA ALA A 47 7.02 14.49 -5.12
C ALA A 47 7.09 14.10 -3.64
N PHE A 48 7.68 14.92 -2.77
CA PHE A 48 7.72 14.68 -1.33
C PHE A 48 6.30 14.60 -0.72
N TYR A 49 5.44 15.57 -1.03
CA TYR A 49 4.07 15.56 -0.50
C TYR A 49 3.24 14.46 -1.13
N VAL A 50 3.46 14.14 -2.40
CA VAL A 50 2.79 13.02 -3.08
C VAL A 50 3.13 11.69 -2.40
N THR A 51 4.40 11.43 -2.09
CA THR A 51 4.81 10.19 -1.44
C THR A 51 4.33 10.11 0.01
N VAL A 52 4.39 11.21 0.77
CA VAL A 52 3.84 11.26 2.13
C VAL A 52 2.35 10.92 2.13
N VAL A 53 1.56 11.52 1.24
CA VAL A 53 0.12 11.21 1.13
C VAL A 53 -0.09 9.75 0.73
N ALA A 54 0.63 9.26 -0.28
CA ALA A 54 0.48 7.88 -0.75
C ALA A 54 0.74 6.86 0.36
N PHE A 55 1.86 6.97 1.08
CA PHE A 55 2.19 6.05 2.18
C PHE A 55 1.24 6.20 3.37
N SER A 56 0.75 7.41 3.64
CA SER A 56 -0.26 7.64 4.67
C SER A 56 -1.58 6.95 4.32
N VAL A 57 -2.01 7.02 3.06
CA VAL A 57 -3.22 6.34 2.57
C VAL A 57 -3.06 4.83 2.68
N LEU A 58 -1.92 4.26 2.27
CA LEU A 58 -1.65 2.82 2.42
C LEU A 58 -1.72 2.37 3.88
N LEU A 59 -1.17 3.16 4.79
CA LEU A 59 -1.24 2.87 6.23
C LEU A 59 -2.67 2.95 6.75
N LEU A 60 -3.44 3.98 6.39
CA LEU A 60 -4.84 4.10 6.80
C LEU A 60 -5.70 2.95 6.26
N LEU A 61 -5.50 2.56 5.00
CA LEU A 61 -6.20 1.41 4.42
C LEU A 61 -5.88 0.13 5.21
N SER A 62 -4.62 -0.08 5.61
CA SER A 62 -4.24 -1.23 6.44
C SER A 62 -4.87 -1.23 7.84
N LEU A 63 -5.21 -0.06 8.39
CA LEU A 63 -5.81 0.07 9.71
C LEU A 63 -7.34 -0.09 9.71
N VAL A 64 -7.99 0.27 8.60
CA VAL A 64 -9.45 0.21 8.46
C VAL A 64 -9.91 -1.17 7.99
N ASP A 65 -9.04 -1.92 7.33
CA ASP A 65 -9.35 -3.27 6.86
C ASP A 65 -9.37 -4.27 8.04
N SER A 66 -10.47 -5.00 8.20
CA SER A 66 -10.65 -5.98 9.26
C SER A 66 -10.14 -7.35 8.81
N TYR A 67 -9.10 -7.84 9.46
CA TYR A 67 -8.50 -9.14 9.13
C TYR A 67 -9.45 -10.27 9.55
N ASP A 68 -10.04 -10.96 8.58
CA ASP A 68 -10.68 -12.25 8.79
C ASP A 68 -9.75 -13.38 8.29
N PRO A 69 -9.16 -14.19 9.18
CA PRO A 69 -8.30 -15.31 8.77
C PRO A 69 -9.04 -16.37 7.94
N ASP A 70 -10.36 -16.46 8.04
CA ASP A 70 -11.14 -17.46 7.30
C ASP A 70 -11.24 -17.14 5.79
N ASP A 71 -11.09 -15.88 5.38
CA ASP A 71 -11.01 -15.47 3.95
C ASP A 71 -9.75 -15.99 3.21
N TYR A 72 -8.78 -16.50 3.98
CA TYR A 72 -7.47 -16.91 3.52
C TYR A 72 -7.19 -18.40 3.71
N ARG A 73 -8.14 -19.16 4.26
CA ARG A 73 -8.05 -20.63 4.30
C ARG A 73 -7.95 -21.15 2.87
N VAL A 74 -6.77 -21.65 2.52
CA VAL A 74 -6.57 -22.48 1.34
C VAL A 74 -7.09 -23.85 1.74
N GLU A 75 -8.27 -24.22 1.22
CA GLU A 75 -8.68 -25.63 1.22
C GLU A 75 -7.59 -26.40 0.46
N LEU A 76 -6.77 -27.13 1.22
CA LEU A 76 -5.82 -28.06 0.65
C LEU A 76 -6.66 -29.10 -0.09
N PRO A 77 -6.36 -29.40 -1.36
CA PRO A 77 -7.02 -30.51 -2.02
C PRO A 77 -6.76 -31.75 -1.17
N ASP A 78 -7.82 -32.49 -0.85
CA ASP A 78 -7.70 -33.76 -0.13
C ASP A 78 -6.65 -34.60 -0.85
N SER A 79 -5.53 -34.85 -0.17
CA SER A 79 -4.57 -35.85 -0.59
C SER A 79 -5.22 -37.19 -0.28
N ASP A 80 -5.90 -37.75 -1.28
CA ASP A 80 -6.32 -39.15 -1.27
C ASP A 80 -5.06 -40.03 -1.20
N GLU A 81 -4.64 -40.39 0.02
CA GLU A 81 -3.77 -41.54 0.33
C GLU A 81 -4.49 -42.52 1.25
#